data_AF-A0AA43EGD7-F1
#
_entry.id   AF-A0AA43EGD7-F1
#
_cell.length_a   1.000
_cell.length_b   1.000
_cell.length_c   1.000
_cell.angle_alpha   90.00
_cell.angle_beta   90.00
_cell.angle_gamma   90.00
#
_symmetry.space_group_name_H-M   'P 1'
#
loop_
_entity.id
_entity.type
_entity.pdbx_description
1 polymer ?
#
loop_
_entity_poly.entity_id
_entity_poly.type
_entity_poly.pdbx_seq_one_letter_code
_entity_poly.pdbx_strand_id
1 'polypeptide(L)'
;MRPPLPPSATDLVLLASTALCERKADFLNNHSSSTHTVSDWGSGQELTIPPERSASHGEESYFFDEDGVLVGALFSFPRGLDLHPYSVLRHTLSQLKPSLEFYLNVAQLEARKNMESSALLETGDEKSTTQYLVSDLREHPILLQASFTIDPYVRLFSPYRREFLDRLRKPVGDKGGQNIESQGIEDSEPFSSLQQFARGQTAQLAYCGAKNYDIAADAYQKSITSGFTNSVWLAEAHHKLGVAWQAKGQLAKAKAELLRSLDLRPNIPEVLNNLGTIEIGLGDKARGVSLFERAIVLRPNYALARYNLAEATETTNPKRALSEYETYLAIVEGIPDEADRIAHVKERLKALKQ
;
A
#
# COMPACT_ATOMS: atom_id res chain seq x y z
N MET A 1 -8.12 -4.80 5.96
CA MET A 1 -7.73 -5.57 4.76
C MET A 1 -8.45 -4.97 3.58
N ARG A 2 -7.75 -4.73 2.46
CA ARG A 2 -8.40 -4.39 1.19
C ARG A 2 -9.27 -5.59 0.78
N PRO A 3 -10.45 -5.39 0.18
CA PRO A 3 -11.17 -6.51 -0.44
C PRO A 3 -10.23 -7.22 -1.42
N PRO A 4 -10.28 -8.57 -1.50
CA PRO A 4 -9.43 -9.30 -2.42
C PRO A 4 -9.71 -8.83 -3.85
N LEU A 5 -8.65 -8.49 -4.58
CA LEU A 5 -8.75 -8.15 -5.99
C LEU A 5 -8.93 -9.42 -6.82
N PRO A 6 -9.60 -9.33 -7.98
CA PRO A 6 -9.62 -10.42 -8.94
C PRO A 6 -8.19 -10.74 -9.43
N PRO A 7 -7.89 -12.02 -9.75
CA PRO A 7 -6.56 -12.43 -10.19
C PRO A 7 -6.15 -11.77 -11.50
N SER A 8 -4.86 -11.47 -11.64
CA SER A 8 -4.27 -10.71 -12.75
C SER A 8 -4.01 -11.55 -14.02
N ALA A 9 -4.94 -12.41 -14.45
CA ALA A 9 -4.71 -13.25 -15.63
C ALA A 9 -4.54 -12.39 -16.90
N THR A 10 -3.41 -12.58 -17.60
CA THR A 10 -3.05 -11.78 -18.76
C THR A 10 -2.13 -12.55 -19.72
N ASP A 11 -2.35 -12.38 -21.02
CA ASP A 11 -1.47 -12.81 -22.12
C ASP A 11 -0.55 -11.67 -22.59
N LEU A 12 -0.60 -10.53 -21.90
CA LEU A 12 0.29 -9.40 -22.08
C LEU A 12 1.65 -9.73 -21.44
N VAL A 13 2.69 -9.80 -22.26
CA VAL A 13 4.07 -10.06 -21.82
C VAL A 13 4.67 -8.78 -21.21
N LEU A 14 4.07 -8.27 -20.13
CA LEU A 14 4.59 -7.09 -19.41
C LEU A 14 5.63 -7.45 -18.36
N LEU A 15 5.45 -8.61 -17.71
CA LEU A 15 6.16 -8.98 -16.49
C LEU A 15 6.97 -10.27 -16.62
N ALA A 16 7.08 -10.82 -17.83
CA ALA A 16 7.68 -12.14 -18.03
C ALA A 16 9.17 -12.22 -17.65
N SER A 17 9.84 -11.08 -17.40
CA SER A 17 11.25 -11.01 -16.99
C SER A 17 11.50 -10.38 -15.63
N THR A 18 10.49 -9.88 -14.89
CA THR A 18 10.70 -9.05 -13.70
C THR A 18 9.74 -9.37 -12.57
N ALA A 19 10.28 -9.55 -11.37
CA ALA A 19 9.50 -9.82 -10.16
C ALA A 19 9.56 -8.60 -9.24
N LEU A 20 8.42 -8.15 -8.73
CA LEU A 20 8.43 -7.17 -7.63
C LEU A 20 9.30 -7.70 -6.49
N CYS A 21 9.90 -6.78 -5.74
CA CYS A 21 10.89 -7.06 -4.70
C CYS A 21 12.27 -7.55 -5.19
N GLU A 22 12.52 -7.63 -6.50
CA GLU A 22 13.87 -7.85 -7.06
C GLU A 22 14.81 -6.68 -6.71
N ARG A 23 16.09 -6.99 -6.46
CA ARG A 23 17.10 -5.95 -6.22
C ARG A 23 17.54 -5.35 -7.55
N LYS A 24 17.79 -4.04 -7.57
CA LYS A 24 18.26 -3.32 -8.77
C LYS A 24 19.48 -3.97 -9.43
N ALA A 25 20.43 -4.47 -8.65
CA ALA A 25 21.61 -5.14 -9.19
C ALA A 25 21.25 -6.41 -9.98
N ASP A 26 20.34 -7.23 -9.45
CA ASP A 26 19.88 -8.46 -10.10
C ASP A 26 19.07 -8.14 -11.35
N PHE A 27 18.19 -7.14 -11.25
CA PHE A 27 17.43 -6.63 -12.40
C PHE A 27 18.36 -6.21 -13.54
N LEU A 28 19.41 -5.43 -13.24
CA LEU A 28 20.35 -4.95 -14.24
C LEU A 28 21.19 -6.07 -14.87
N ASN A 29 21.49 -7.13 -14.10
CA ASN A 29 22.17 -8.31 -14.63
C ASN A 29 21.27 -9.05 -15.64
N ASN A 30 19.99 -9.20 -15.29
CA ASN A 30 18.99 -9.87 -16.13
C ASN A 30 18.63 -9.05 -17.39
N HIS A 31 18.80 -7.72 -17.35
CA HIS A 31 18.48 -6.79 -18.44
C HIS A 31 19.73 -6.12 -19.05
N SER A 32 20.89 -6.77 -18.95
CA SER A 32 22.20 -6.21 -19.35
C SER A 32 22.32 -5.82 -20.83
N SER A 33 21.47 -6.39 -21.70
CA SER A 33 21.39 -6.06 -23.13
C SER A 33 20.50 -4.84 -23.46
N SER A 34 19.69 -4.37 -22.50
CA SER A 34 18.76 -3.25 -22.69
C SER A 34 19.45 -1.93 -22.37
N THR A 35 19.48 -1.01 -23.35
CA THR A 35 19.88 0.38 -23.07
C THR A 35 18.76 1.06 -22.31
N HIS A 36 19.05 1.45 -21.08
CA HIS A 36 18.13 2.08 -20.16
C HIS A 36 18.62 3.49 -19.80
N THR A 37 17.68 4.38 -19.46
CA THR A 37 18.03 5.66 -18.81
C THR A 37 17.67 5.61 -17.34
N VAL A 38 18.50 6.23 -16.50
CA VAL A 38 18.30 6.28 -15.05
C VAL A 38 17.94 7.72 -14.67
N SER A 39 16.87 7.89 -13.92
CA SER A 39 16.48 9.18 -13.35
C SER A 39 16.08 9.04 -11.89
N ASP A 40 16.08 10.15 -11.17
CA ASP A 40 15.66 10.17 -9.77
C ASP A 40 14.14 10.05 -9.67
N TRP A 41 13.68 9.27 -8.71
CA TRP A 41 12.26 9.10 -8.39
C TRP A 41 12.07 9.26 -6.89
N GLY A 42 11.91 10.51 -6.44
CA GLY A 42 11.97 10.87 -5.03
C GLY A 42 13.33 10.51 -4.43
N SER A 43 13.35 9.65 -3.40
CA SER A 43 14.58 9.12 -2.83
C SER A 43 15.07 7.82 -3.50
N GLY A 44 14.30 7.30 -4.44
CA GLY A 44 14.60 6.10 -5.22
C GLY A 44 15.05 6.45 -6.64
N GLN A 45 14.95 5.46 -7.54
CA GLN A 45 15.37 5.62 -8.93
C GLN A 45 14.37 4.99 -9.88
N GLU A 46 14.17 5.64 -11.02
CA GLU A 46 13.42 5.10 -12.15
C GLU A 46 14.41 4.67 -13.25
N LEU A 47 14.21 3.44 -13.76
CA LEU A 47 14.86 2.94 -14.97
C LEU A 47 13.85 2.89 -16.10
N THR A 48 14.13 3.54 -17.22
CA THR A 48 13.24 3.51 -18.39
C THR A 48 13.86 2.80 -19.58
N ILE A 49 13.04 2.05 -20.30
CA ILE A 49 13.37 1.39 -21.57
C ILE A 49 12.44 1.96 -22.64
N PRO A 50 13.00 2.53 -23.74
CA PRO A 50 12.18 3.18 -24.76
C PRO A 50 11.45 2.15 -25.65
N PRO A 51 10.34 2.54 -26.30
CA PRO A 51 9.48 1.64 -27.08
C PRO A 51 10.21 0.85 -28.16
N GLU A 52 11.24 1.42 -28.79
CA GLU A 52 11.98 0.80 -29.90
C GLU A 52 12.78 -0.43 -29.46
N ARG A 53 12.99 -0.59 -28.16
CA ARG A 53 13.79 -1.68 -27.55
C ARG A 53 13.02 -2.49 -26.54
N SER A 54 11.77 -2.14 -26.33
CA SER A 54 10.86 -2.75 -25.39
C SER A 54 10.18 -3.97 -26.00
N ALA A 55 10.07 -5.04 -25.21
CA ALA A 55 9.37 -6.26 -25.62
C ALA A 55 7.85 -6.02 -25.72
N SER A 56 7.33 -5.05 -24.96
CA SER A 56 5.92 -4.64 -25.01
C SER A 56 5.60 -3.69 -26.16
N HIS A 57 6.62 -3.19 -26.90
CA HIS A 57 6.50 -2.10 -27.87
C HIS A 57 5.95 -0.78 -27.28
N GLY A 58 5.88 -0.68 -25.95
CA GLY A 58 5.55 0.52 -25.18
C GLY A 58 6.77 1.03 -24.40
N GLU A 59 6.64 2.21 -23.80
CA GLU A 59 7.66 2.70 -22.87
C GLU A 59 7.53 1.93 -21.55
N GLU A 60 8.63 1.33 -21.09
CA GLU A 60 8.68 0.55 -19.85
C GLU A 60 9.45 1.35 -18.80
N SER A 61 8.94 1.40 -17.58
CA SER A 61 9.55 2.12 -16.47
C SER A 61 9.53 1.25 -15.22
N TYR A 62 10.68 1.11 -14.57
CA TYR A 62 10.88 0.27 -13.40
C TYR A 62 11.37 1.12 -12.25
N PHE A 63 10.66 1.06 -11.13
CA PHE A 63 10.83 1.99 -10.02
C PHE A 63 11.42 1.26 -8.83
N PHE A 64 12.58 1.73 -8.40
CA PHE A 64 13.31 1.22 -7.27
C PHE A 64 13.18 2.20 -6.11
N ASP A 65 12.90 1.69 -4.92
CA ASP A 65 12.92 2.52 -3.72
C ASP A 65 14.35 2.87 -3.28
N GLU A 66 14.48 3.59 -2.18
CA GLU A 66 15.77 4.01 -1.61
C GLU A 66 16.69 2.83 -1.28
N ASP A 67 16.14 1.65 -0.98
CA ASP A 67 16.92 0.45 -0.70
C ASP A 67 17.32 -0.31 -1.97
N GLY A 68 16.92 0.17 -3.14
CA GLY A 68 17.16 -0.47 -4.43
C GLY A 68 16.26 -1.67 -4.68
N VAL A 69 15.06 -1.73 -4.09
CA VAL A 69 14.07 -2.79 -4.28
C VAL A 69 13.07 -2.35 -5.36
N LEU A 70 12.77 -3.23 -6.32
CA LEU A 70 11.75 -2.98 -7.34
C LEU A 70 10.35 -2.96 -6.70
N VAL A 71 9.75 -1.78 -6.58
CA VAL A 71 8.44 -1.59 -5.93
C VAL A 71 7.30 -1.40 -6.92
N GLY A 72 7.62 -1.12 -8.17
CA GLY A 72 6.63 -1.08 -9.24
C GLY A 72 7.22 -1.00 -10.63
N ALA A 73 6.37 -1.30 -11.60
CA ALA A 73 6.62 -1.10 -13.02
C ALA A 73 5.44 -0.37 -13.66
N LEU A 74 5.72 0.42 -14.70
CA LEU A 74 4.75 1.17 -15.47
C LEU A 74 5.03 0.96 -16.96
N PHE A 75 3.99 0.64 -17.71
CA PHE A 75 4.02 0.45 -19.15
C PHE A 75 3.10 1.47 -19.78
N SER A 76 3.65 2.34 -20.62
CA SER A 76 2.89 3.41 -21.27
C SER A 76 2.84 3.19 -22.78
N PHE A 77 1.65 3.34 -23.35
CA PHE A 77 1.37 3.19 -24.77
C PHE A 77 0.78 4.50 -25.31
N PRO A 78 1.59 5.53 -25.62
CA PRO A 78 1.07 6.84 -26.06
C PRO A 78 0.23 6.77 -27.34
N ARG A 79 0.49 5.78 -28.20
CA ARG A 79 -0.30 5.51 -29.42
C ARG A 79 -1.46 4.53 -29.20
N GLY A 80 -1.63 4.02 -27.98
CA GLY A 80 -2.56 2.97 -27.63
C GLY A 80 -2.08 1.57 -28.08
N LEU A 81 -2.33 0.57 -27.24
CA LEU A 81 -2.17 -0.84 -27.59
C LEU A 81 -3.54 -1.46 -27.83
N ASP A 82 -3.77 -1.94 -29.05
CA ASP A 82 -4.99 -2.68 -29.39
C ASP A 82 -5.04 -4.00 -28.62
N LEU A 83 -6.09 -4.17 -27.79
CA LEU A 83 -6.25 -5.38 -27.00
C LEU A 83 -6.92 -6.53 -27.76
N HIS A 84 -7.32 -6.36 -29.02
CA HIS A 84 -7.93 -7.43 -29.83
C HIS A 84 -7.14 -8.76 -29.82
N PRO A 85 -5.80 -8.76 -29.97
CA PRO A 85 -4.99 -9.98 -29.94
C PRO A 85 -4.86 -10.63 -28.54
N TYR A 86 -5.15 -9.88 -27.48
CA TYR A 86 -4.93 -10.28 -26.08
C TYR A 86 -6.20 -10.82 -25.45
N SER A 87 -6.60 -12.03 -25.88
CA SER A 87 -7.84 -12.69 -25.48
C SER A 87 -7.98 -12.91 -23.97
N VAL A 88 -6.90 -13.26 -23.28
CA VAL A 88 -6.91 -13.51 -21.83
C VAL A 88 -7.11 -12.19 -21.09
N LEU A 89 -6.34 -11.16 -21.42
CA LEU A 89 -6.48 -9.85 -20.81
C LEU A 89 -7.88 -9.26 -21.07
N ARG A 90 -8.40 -9.33 -22.30
CA ARG A 90 -9.76 -8.87 -22.60
C ARG A 90 -10.82 -9.58 -21.77
N HIS A 91 -10.71 -10.90 -21.62
CA HIS A 91 -11.61 -11.66 -20.77
C HIS A 91 -11.53 -11.17 -19.33
N THR A 92 -10.33 -11.05 -18.75
CA THR A 92 -10.11 -10.54 -17.40
C THR A 92 -10.75 -9.16 -17.21
N LEU A 93 -10.43 -8.20 -18.07
CA LEU A 93 -10.95 -6.83 -17.99
C LEU A 93 -12.49 -6.76 -18.10
N SER A 94 -13.11 -7.62 -18.90
CA SER A 94 -14.57 -7.66 -19.05
C SER A 94 -15.33 -8.07 -17.77
N GLN A 95 -14.66 -8.75 -16.84
CA GLN A 95 -15.25 -9.19 -15.57
C GLN A 95 -15.10 -8.12 -14.48
N LEU A 96 -14.32 -7.07 -14.72
CA LEU A 96 -14.01 -6.05 -13.73
C LEU A 96 -15.05 -4.93 -13.78
N LYS A 97 -15.35 -4.38 -12.60
CA LYS A 97 -16.03 -3.09 -12.51
C LYS A 97 -14.98 -1.98 -12.52
N PRO A 98 -15.12 -0.95 -13.36
CA PRO A 98 -14.25 0.22 -13.29
C PRO A 98 -14.20 0.78 -11.87
N SER A 99 -13.00 0.93 -11.35
CA SER A 99 -12.75 1.61 -10.07
C SER A 99 -13.06 3.11 -10.18
N LEU A 100 -12.95 3.65 -11.40
CA LEU A 100 -13.16 5.03 -11.74
C LEU A 100 -13.52 5.13 -13.23
N GLU A 101 -14.67 5.72 -13.54
CA GLU A 101 -15.06 6.08 -14.91
C GLU A 101 -14.95 7.59 -15.05
N PHE A 102 -14.07 8.05 -15.95
CA PHE A 102 -13.97 9.46 -16.29
C PHE A 102 -13.93 9.64 -17.81
N TYR A 103 -14.49 10.77 -18.25
CA TYR A 103 -14.16 11.34 -19.54
C TYR A 103 -12.78 11.97 -19.40
N LEU A 104 -11.72 11.25 -19.78
CA LEU A 104 -10.49 11.95 -20.12
C LEU A 104 -10.86 12.89 -21.27
N ASN A 105 -10.88 14.20 -21.02
CA ASN A 105 -11.04 15.18 -22.09
C ASN A 105 -9.72 15.25 -22.84
N VAL A 106 -9.48 14.22 -23.65
CA VAL A 106 -8.36 14.09 -24.54
C VAL A 106 -8.64 14.98 -25.75
N ALA A 107 -8.61 16.30 -25.56
CA ALA A 107 -8.76 17.22 -26.69
C ALA A 107 -7.60 17.10 -27.70
N GLN A 108 -6.55 16.31 -27.43
CA GLN A 108 -5.29 16.31 -28.20
C GLN A 108 -4.57 14.94 -28.27
N LEU A 109 -5.28 13.80 -28.38
CA LEU A 109 -4.71 12.61 -29.05
C LEU A 109 -5.11 12.70 -30.54
N GLU A 110 -4.61 13.78 -31.13
CA GLU A 110 -4.58 14.30 -32.51
C GLU A 110 -5.72 14.06 -33.53
N ALA A 111 -6.67 13.11 -33.39
CA ALA A 111 -7.65 12.88 -34.46
C ALA A 111 -9.00 12.21 -34.09
N ARG A 112 -9.39 12.06 -32.83
CA ARG A 112 -10.63 11.32 -32.50
C ARG A 112 -11.76 12.20 -31.99
N LYS A 113 -12.65 12.57 -32.91
CA LYS A 113 -14.01 13.08 -32.62
C LYS A 113 -14.84 11.94 -32.04
N ASN A 114 -14.89 11.86 -30.72
CA ASN A 114 -16.02 11.48 -29.86
C ASN A 114 -15.44 11.10 -28.48
N MET A 115 -16.12 11.49 -27.40
CA MET A 115 -15.69 11.30 -26.02
C MET A 115 -15.47 9.81 -25.71
N GLU A 116 -14.25 9.30 -25.88
CA GLU A 116 -13.87 7.95 -25.45
C GLU A 116 -13.85 7.92 -23.91
N SER A 117 -14.76 7.16 -23.29
CA SER A 117 -14.72 6.91 -21.85
C SER A 117 -13.49 6.08 -21.52
N SER A 118 -12.60 6.60 -20.67
CA SER A 118 -11.50 5.83 -20.10
C SER A 118 -11.92 5.22 -18.78
N ALA A 119 -11.56 3.97 -18.56
CA ALA A 119 -11.81 3.24 -17.33
C ALA A 119 -10.49 2.85 -16.65
N LEU A 120 -10.42 3.04 -15.34
CA LEU A 120 -9.38 2.45 -14.51
C LEU A 120 -9.86 1.10 -13.96
N LEU A 121 -9.18 0.03 -14.34
CA LEU A 121 -9.48 -1.34 -13.94
C LEU A 121 -8.36 -1.86 -13.05
N GLU A 122 -8.70 -2.60 -12.00
CA GLU A 122 -7.72 -3.12 -11.04
C GLU A 122 -7.83 -4.64 -10.90
N THR A 123 -6.67 -5.30 -10.93
CA THR A 123 -6.49 -6.70 -10.53
C THR A 123 -5.36 -6.77 -9.51
N GLY A 124 -5.12 -7.92 -8.91
CA GLY A 124 -3.99 -8.07 -8.02
C GLY A 124 -3.91 -9.42 -7.34
N ASP A 125 -2.92 -9.53 -6.48
CA ASP A 125 -2.68 -10.69 -5.62
C ASP A 125 -2.69 -10.21 -4.15
N GLU A 126 -2.24 -11.04 -3.22
CA GLU A 126 -2.25 -10.71 -1.78
C GLU A 126 -1.45 -9.44 -1.43
N LYS A 127 -0.41 -9.12 -2.21
CA LYS A 127 0.57 -8.07 -1.91
C LYS A 127 0.84 -7.10 -3.06
N SER A 128 0.11 -7.24 -4.16
CA SER A 128 0.36 -6.47 -5.36
C SER A 128 -0.93 -6.08 -6.05
N THR A 129 -0.86 -4.94 -6.71
CA THR A 129 -1.94 -4.37 -7.49
C THR A 129 -1.46 -4.09 -8.89
N THR A 130 -2.27 -4.50 -9.85
CA THR A 130 -2.13 -4.16 -11.25
C THR A 130 -3.25 -3.22 -11.65
N GLN A 131 -2.92 -2.06 -12.22
CA GLN A 131 -3.91 -1.11 -12.71
C GLN A 131 -3.82 -0.99 -14.23
N TYR A 132 -4.96 -0.92 -14.90
CA TYR A 132 -5.06 -0.75 -16.35
C TYR A 132 -5.91 0.47 -16.66
N LEU A 133 -5.33 1.42 -17.40
CA LEU A 133 -6.06 2.54 -17.99
C LEU A 133 -6.43 2.16 -19.43
N VAL A 134 -7.72 1.93 -19.66
CA VAL A 134 -8.24 1.44 -20.95
C VAL A 134 -9.26 2.43 -21.52
N SER A 135 -9.14 2.76 -22.81
CA SER A 135 -10.18 3.49 -23.55
C SER A 135 -11.02 2.55 -24.39
N ASP A 136 -12.25 2.98 -24.70
CA ASP A 136 -13.21 2.24 -25.54
C ASP A 136 -13.39 0.77 -25.11
N LEU A 137 -13.63 0.55 -23.82
CA LEU A 137 -13.72 -0.77 -23.21
C LEU A 137 -14.77 -1.70 -23.85
N ARG A 138 -15.75 -1.15 -24.58
CA ARG A 138 -16.91 -1.89 -25.10
C ARG A 138 -16.78 -2.32 -26.56
N GLU A 139 -16.21 -1.48 -27.43
CA GLU A 139 -16.13 -1.77 -28.86
C GLU A 139 -14.72 -2.21 -29.24
N HIS A 140 -13.74 -1.31 -29.11
CA HIS A 140 -12.35 -1.56 -29.46
C HIS A 140 -11.42 -1.21 -28.29
N PRO A 141 -11.25 -2.09 -27.31
CA PRO A 141 -10.50 -1.78 -26.10
C PRO A 141 -9.03 -1.47 -26.42
N ILE A 142 -8.60 -0.26 -26.07
CA ILE A 142 -7.23 0.22 -26.24
C ILE A 142 -6.59 0.41 -24.86
N LEU A 143 -5.49 -0.27 -24.61
CA LEU A 143 -4.69 -0.05 -23.39
C LEU A 143 -3.80 1.18 -23.58
N LEU A 144 -3.92 2.14 -22.68
CA LEU A 144 -3.09 3.35 -22.65
C LEU A 144 -1.93 3.20 -21.68
N GLN A 145 -2.20 2.59 -20.52
CA GLN A 145 -1.20 2.40 -19.48
C GLN A 145 -1.53 1.20 -18.62
N ALA A 146 -0.50 0.49 -18.18
CA ALA A 146 -0.61 -0.54 -17.15
C ALA A 146 0.47 -0.33 -16.09
N SER A 147 0.13 -0.43 -14.81
CA SER A 147 1.09 -0.43 -13.70
C SER A 147 0.98 -1.73 -12.92
N PHE A 148 2.12 -2.22 -12.40
CA PHE A 148 2.19 -3.35 -11.48
C PHE A 148 3.02 -2.97 -10.28
N THR A 149 2.45 -3.01 -9.08
CA THR A 149 3.05 -2.39 -7.89
C THR A 149 2.82 -3.23 -6.65
N ILE A 150 3.72 -3.11 -5.68
CA ILE A 150 3.41 -3.58 -4.31
C ILE A 150 2.40 -2.62 -3.67
N ASP A 151 1.45 -3.15 -2.91
CA ASP A 151 0.28 -2.36 -2.47
C ASP A 151 0.59 -1.04 -1.75
N PRO A 152 1.62 -0.94 -0.88
CA PRO A 152 1.92 0.33 -0.21
C PRO A 152 2.22 1.47 -1.19
N TYR A 153 2.69 1.16 -2.39
CA TYR A 153 3.10 2.13 -3.40
C TYR A 153 1.99 2.49 -4.39
N VAL A 154 0.85 1.79 -4.43
CA VAL A 154 -0.23 1.98 -5.43
C VAL A 154 -0.61 3.44 -5.64
N ARG A 155 -0.70 4.23 -4.56
CA ARG A 155 -1.06 5.65 -4.65
C ARG A 155 -0.05 6.48 -5.46
N LEU A 156 1.22 6.10 -5.45
CA LEU A 156 2.27 6.77 -6.23
C LEU A 156 2.22 6.40 -7.71
N PHE A 157 1.44 5.38 -8.08
CA PHE A 157 1.31 4.85 -9.44
C PHE A 157 -0.06 5.14 -10.06
N SER A 158 -0.85 6.02 -9.45
CA SER A 158 -2.11 6.44 -10.06
C SER A 158 -1.86 6.97 -11.48
N PRO A 159 -2.54 6.42 -12.50
CA PRO A 159 -2.32 6.83 -13.89
C PRO A 159 -2.74 8.28 -14.15
N TYR A 160 -3.44 8.91 -13.20
CA TYR A 160 -3.90 10.30 -13.28
C TYR A 160 -2.90 11.30 -12.69
N ARG A 161 -1.78 10.83 -12.13
CA ARG A 161 -0.69 11.71 -11.74
C ARG A 161 -0.17 12.43 -12.97
N ARG A 162 0.09 13.73 -12.80
CA ARG A 162 0.52 14.62 -13.89
C ARG A 162 1.74 14.05 -14.64
N GLU A 163 2.69 13.49 -13.91
CA GLU A 163 3.91 12.90 -14.47
C GLU A 163 3.64 11.75 -15.45
N PHE A 164 2.63 10.91 -15.20
CA PHE A 164 2.28 9.79 -16.07
C PHE A 164 1.34 10.20 -17.20
N LEU A 165 0.42 11.13 -16.93
CA LEU A 165 -0.41 11.73 -17.99
C LEU A 165 0.45 12.45 -19.04
N ASP A 166 1.53 13.12 -18.63
CA ASP A 166 2.41 13.83 -19.55
C ASP A 166 3.18 12.87 -20.48
N ARG A 167 3.48 11.63 -20.04
CA ARG A 167 4.06 10.57 -20.90
C ARG A 167 3.12 10.12 -22.01
N LEU A 168 1.81 10.10 -21.74
CA LEU A 168 0.80 9.82 -22.76
C LEU A 168 0.62 10.99 -23.75
N ARG A 169 0.92 12.23 -23.32
CA ARG A 169 0.75 13.45 -24.13
C ARG A 169 1.93 13.76 -25.05
N LYS A 170 3.16 13.55 -24.58
CA LYS A 170 4.38 13.99 -25.28
C LYS A 170 5.24 12.79 -25.68
N PRO A 171 4.97 12.14 -26.83
CA PRO A 171 6.03 11.40 -27.51
C PRO A 171 7.12 12.43 -27.86
N VAL A 172 8.39 12.10 -27.60
CA VAL A 172 9.56 13.00 -27.71
C VAL A 172 9.43 14.04 -28.84
N GLY A 173 9.38 15.34 -28.49
CA GLY A 173 9.57 16.41 -29.49
C GLY A 173 8.75 17.71 -29.39
N ASP A 174 7.71 17.83 -28.54
CA ASP A 174 6.82 19.00 -28.63
C ASP A 174 6.67 19.87 -27.36
N LYS A 175 6.74 21.19 -27.56
CA LYS A 175 6.61 22.23 -26.52
C LYS A 175 5.15 22.67 -26.42
N GLY A 176 4.31 21.81 -25.84
CA GLY A 176 2.89 22.11 -25.61
C GLY A 176 2.55 22.61 -24.20
N GLY A 177 1.97 23.81 -24.15
CA GLY A 177 0.72 24.13 -23.43
C GLY A 177 0.76 24.39 -21.91
N GLN A 178 0.45 25.62 -21.50
CA GLN A 178 0.29 26.03 -20.10
C GLN A 178 -0.97 25.46 -19.45
N ASN A 179 -0.81 25.09 -18.17
CA ASN A 179 -1.82 24.88 -17.12
C ASN A 179 -3.02 24.01 -17.46
N ILE A 180 -2.91 22.74 -17.08
CA ILE A 180 -4.06 21.92 -16.70
C ILE A 180 -3.89 21.61 -15.22
N GLU A 181 -4.71 22.24 -14.38
CA GLU A 181 -4.94 21.85 -12.99
C GLU A 181 -5.66 20.50 -12.97
N SER A 182 -4.97 19.41 -13.26
CA SER A 182 -5.36 18.11 -12.72
C SER A 182 -4.83 18.06 -11.29
N GLN A 183 -5.44 18.82 -10.38
CA GLN A 183 -5.31 18.52 -8.97
C GLN A 183 -6.06 17.21 -8.74
N GLY A 184 -5.42 16.09 -9.07
CA GLY A 184 -5.82 14.81 -8.51
C GLY A 184 -5.76 14.95 -7.00
N ILE A 185 -6.77 14.45 -6.29
CA ILE A 185 -6.80 14.41 -4.82
C ILE A 185 -5.53 13.71 -4.27
N GLU A 186 -4.87 12.92 -5.13
CA GLU A 186 -3.63 12.17 -4.92
C GLU A 186 -2.36 13.02 -4.71
N ASP A 187 -2.35 14.30 -5.12
CA ASP A 187 -1.23 15.23 -4.94
C ASP A 187 -1.41 16.15 -3.71
N SER A 188 -2.36 15.83 -2.83
CA SER A 188 -2.58 16.60 -1.60
C SER A 188 -1.46 16.45 -0.56
N GLU A 189 -0.64 15.41 -0.66
CA GLU A 189 0.50 15.19 0.22
C GLU A 189 1.83 15.26 -0.53
N PRO A 190 2.93 15.68 0.12
CA PRO A 190 4.23 15.65 -0.52
C PRO A 190 4.60 14.23 -0.96
N PHE A 191 5.04 14.09 -2.20
CA PHE A 191 5.41 12.81 -2.80
C PHE A 191 6.42 12.04 -1.93
N SER A 192 7.47 12.72 -1.43
CA SER A 192 8.48 12.13 -0.54
C SER A 192 7.87 11.57 0.74
N SER A 193 6.88 12.24 1.32
CA SER A 193 6.19 11.76 2.53
C SER A 193 5.46 10.45 2.25
N LEU A 194 4.70 10.40 1.15
CA LEU A 194 3.97 9.19 0.73
C LEU A 194 4.91 8.04 0.35
N GLN A 195 5.99 8.34 -0.37
CA GLN A 195 6.98 7.35 -0.79
C GLN A 195 7.67 6.70 0.40
N GLN A 196 8.13 7.51 1.36
CA GLN A 196 8.78 7.01 2.56
C GLN A 196 7.79 6.27 3.49
N PHE A 197 6.52 6.69 3.52
CA PHE A 197 5.49 5.95 4.22
C PHE A 197 5.27 4.57 3.61
N ALA A 198 5.17 4.48 2.29
CA ALA A 198 5.03 3.24 1.54
C ALA A 198 6.23 2.31 1.78
N ARG A 199 7.46 2.85 1.73
CA ARG A 199 8.68 2.13 2.08
C ARG A 199 8.63 1.55 3.49
N GLY A 200 8.18 2.35 4.46
CA GLY A 200 8.02 1.90 5.85
C GLY A 200 7.02 0.77 6.00
N GLN A 201 5.88 0.84 5.30
CA GLN A 201 4.87 -0.22 5.31
C GLN A 201 5.38 -1.50 4.65
N THR A 202 6.05 -1.39 3.51
CA THR A 202 6.66 -2.52 2.79
C THR A 202 7.60 -3.30 3.72
N ALA A 203 8.48 -2.59 4.43
CA ALA A 203 9.43 -3.20 5.36
C ALA A 203 8.75 -3.76 6.63
N GLN A 204 7.79 -3.04 7.20
CA GLN A 204 7.10 -3.44 8.43
C GLN A 204 6.20 -4.67 8.23
N LEU A 205 5.54 -4.76 7.08
CA LEU A 205 4.54 -5.78 6.78
C LEU A 205 5.10 -6.92 5.92
N ALA A 206 6.42 -6.97 5.72
CA ALA A 206 7.07 -8.09 5.04
C ALA A 206 6.55 -8.29 3.60
N TYR A 207 6.35 -7.18 2.86
CA TYR A 207 5.96 -7.27 1.45
C TYR A 207 7.05 -7.94 0.61
N CYS A 208 8.32 -7.64 0.89
CA CYS A 208 9.49 -8.12 0.15
C CYS A 208 10.37 -9.10 0.94
N GLY A 209 9.76 -9.97 1.76
CA GLY A 209 10.46 -10.99 2.53
C GLY A 209 10.20 -10.87 4.03
N ALA A 210 11.25 -10.82 4.85
CA ALA A 210 11.11 -10.70 6.30
C ALA A 210 10.81 -9.26 6.74
N LYS A 211 10.18 -9.12 7.91
CA LYS A 211 9.91 -7.80 8.51
C LYS A 211 11.24 -7.12 8.85
N ASN A 212 11.40 -5.87 8.47
CA ASN A 212 12.57 -5.06 8.79
C ASN A 212 12.15 -3.77 9.50
N TYR A 213 12.23 -3.79 10.83
CA TYR A 213 11.82 -2.65 11.66
C TYR A 213 12.86 -1.52 11.71
N ASP A 214 14.10 -1.78 11.30
CA ASP A 214 15.11 -0.73 11.14
C ASP A 214 14.77 0.16 9.94
N ILE A 215 14.53 -0.44 8.78
CA ILE A 215 14.05 0.25 7.58
C ILE A 215 12.70 0.93 7.86
N ALA A 216 11.77 0.23 8.51
CA ALA A 216 10.46 0.80 8.80
C ALA A 216 10.54 2.06 9.67
N ALA A 217 11.33 2.03 10.76
CA ALA A 217 11.48 3.19 11.63
C ALA A 217 12.16 4.37 10.93
N ASP A 218 13.21 4.12 10.14
CA ASP A 218 13.87 5.15 9.31
C ASP A 218 12.89 5.77 8.30
N ALA A 219 12.17 4.94 7.55
CA ALA A 219 11.26 5.37 6.51
C ALA A 219 10.08 6.18 7.08
N TYR A 220 9.44 5.73 8.16
CA TYR A 220 8.37 6.53 8.79
C TYR A 220 8.88 7.85 9.38
N GLN A 221 10.11 7.87 9.93
CA GLN A 221 10.71 9.11 10.39
C GLN A 221 10.96 10.10 9.24
N LYS A 222 11.49 9.62 8.11
CA LYS A 222 11.69 10.41 6.88
C LYS A 222 10.38 10.91 6.28
N SER A 223 9.34 10.07 6.34
CA SER A 223 8.00 10.40 5.91
C SER A 223 7.42 11.57 6.70
N ILE A 224 7.56 11.55 8.04
CA ILE A 224 7.15 12.65 8.91
C ILE A 224 7.94 13.93 8.60
N THR A 225 9.27 13.83 8.48
CA THR A 225 10.12 15.01 8.21
C THR A 225 9.93 15.60 6.81
N SER A 226 9.42 14.81 5.86
CA SER A 226 9.07 15.28 4.52
C SER A 226 7.82 16.17 4.51
N GLY A 227 7.08 16.23 5.62
CA GLY A 227 6.11 17.29 5.90
C GLY A 227 4.69 16.99 5.44
N PHE A 228 4.11 15.86 5.88
CA PHE A 228 2.66 15.63 5.71
C PHE A 228 1.85 16.87 6.11
N THR A 229 0.93 17.25 5.25
CA THR A 229 0.07 18.43 5.41
C THR A 229 -1.24 18.08 6.12
N ASN A 230 -1.74 16.85 5.94
CA ASN A 230 -2.94 16.37 6.63
C ASN A 230 -2.60 15.72 7.98
N SER A 231 -3.33 16.10 9.02
CA SER A 231 -3.19 15.54 10.37
C SER A 231 -3.52 14.04 10.45
N VAL A 232 -4.36 13.52 9.56
CA VAL A 232 -4.66 12.07 9.44
C VAL A 232 -3.42 11.30 9.03
N TRP A 233 -2.72 11.75 7.98
CA TRP A 233 -1.49 11.12 7.52
C TRP A 233 -0.38 11.24 8.56
N LEU A 234 -0.23 12.42 9.15
CA LEU A 234 0.79 12.66 10.16
C LEU A 234 0.55 11.80 11.42
N ALA A 235 -0.70 11.70 11.89
CA ALA A 235 -1.05 10.85 13.02
C ALA A 235 -0.78 9.37 12.73
N GLU A 236 -1.13 8.89 11.54
CA GLU A 236 -0.86 7.50 11.13
C GLU A 236 0.64 7.23 11.03
N ALA A 237 1.44 8.16 10.50
CA ALA A 237 2.89 8.03 10.44
C ALA A 237 3.54 7.92 11.83
N HIS A 238 3.09 8.75 12.78
CA HIS A 238 3.49 8.61 14.19
C HIS A 238 3.05 7.27 14.80
N HIS A 239 1.84 6.79 14.47
CA HIS A 239 1.38 5.47 14.93
C HIS A 239 2.29 4.35 14.43
N LYS A 240 2.57 4.32 13.12
CA LYS A 240 3.41 3.28 12.53
C LYS A 240 4.84 3.34 13.02
N LEU A 241 5.41 4.54 13.17
CA LEU A 241 6.73 4.73 13.77
C LEU A 241 6.76 4.21 15.21
N GLY A 242 5.73 4.47 16.01
CA GLY A 242 5.59 3.94 17.35
C GLY A 242 5.56 2.41 17.38
N VAL A 243 4.84 1.78 16.47
CA VAL A 243 4.81 0.31 16.33
C VAL A 243 6.18 -0.25 15.92
N ALA A 244 6.89 0.43 15.00
CA ALA A 244 8.24 0.02 14.62
C ALA A 244 9.21 0.12 15.80
N TRP A 245 9.15 1.17 16.61
CA TRP A 245 9.96 1.29 17.83
C TRP A 245 9.62 0.24 18.88
N GLN A 246 8.33 -0.10 19.04
CA GLN A 246 7.90 -1.15 19.95
C GLN A 246 8.49 -2.50 19.54
N ALA A 247 8.43 -2.85 18.25
CA ALA A 247 9.01 -4.08 17.73
C ALA A 247 10.55 -4.15 17.91
N LYS A 248 11.22 -2.99 17.97
CA LYS A 248 12.64 -2.87 18.29
C LYS A 248 12.94 -2.87 19.80
N GLY A 249 11.94 -3.06 20.67
CA GLY A 249 12.07 -3.01 22.12
C GLY A 249 12.32 -1.61 22.69
N GLN A 250 12.25 -0.56 21.86
CA GLN A 250 12.49 0.83 22.28
C GLN A 250 11.21 1.47 22.82
N LEU A 251 10.70 0.93 23.93
CA LEU A 251 9.37 1.25 24.47
C LEU A 251 9.17 2.74 24.79
N ALA A 252 10.19 3.44 25.28
CA ALA A 252 10.09 4.87 25.56
C ALA A 252 9.91 5.71 24.28
N LYS A 253 10.60 5.36 23.19
CA LYS A 253 10.42 5.99 21.88
C LYS A 253 9.04 5.67 21.31
N ALA A 254 8.63 4.41 21.40
CA ALA A 254 7.31 3.96 20.95
C ALA A 254 6.19 4.75 21.62
N LYS A 255 6.25 4.89 22.95
CA LYS A 255 5.30 5.70 23.73
C LYS A 255 5.23 7.15 23.25
N ALA A 256 6.38 7.80 23.05
CA ALA A 256 6.41 9.19 22.59
C ALA A 256 5.70 9.38 21.24
N GLU A 257 5.93 8.47 20.29
CA GLU A 257 5.28 8.55 18.98
C GLU A 257 3.78 8.23 19.03
N LEU A 258 3.36 7.25 19.83
CA LEU A 258 1.92 6.95 19.99
C LEU A 258 1.17 8.09 20.68
N LEU A 259 1.80 8.80 21.62
CA LEU A 259 1.22 10.00 22.22
C LEU A 259 1.06 11.11 21.19
N ARG A 260 2.07 11.39 20.35
CA ARG A 260 1.93 12.35 19.24
C ARG A 260 0.81 11.98 18.28
N SER A 261 0.66 10.70 17.98
CA SER A 261 -0.45 10.20 17.16
C SER A 261 -1.81 10.52 17.79
N LEU A 262 -1.97 10.29 19.10
CA LEU A 262 -3.20 10.60 19.84
C LEU A 262 -3.44 12.10 20.05
N ASP A 263 -2.39 12.91 20.12
CA ASP A 263 -2.50 14.37 20.21
C ASP A 263 -3.06 14.95 18.91
N LEU A 264 -2.60 14.42 17.76
CA LEU A 264 -3.12 14.80 16.44
C LEU A 264 -4.52 14.26 16.19
N ARG A 265 -4.77 13.01 16.60
CA ARG A 265 -6.05 12.34 16.44
C ARG A 265 -6.41 11.57 17.70
N PRO A 266 -7.22 12.17 18.59
CA PRO A 266 -7.67 11.48 19.78
C PRO A 266 -8.59 10.32 19.38
N ASN A 267 -8.70 9.33 20.27
CA ASN A 267 -9.68 8.24 20.18
C ASN A 267 -9.47 7.27 19.01
N ILE A 268 -8.22 6.92 18.70
CA ILE A 268 -7.92 5.80 17.79
C ILE A 268 -7.73 4.51 18.61
N PRO A 269 -8.65 3.53 18.54
CA PRO A 269 -8.59 2.30 19.35
C PRO A 269 -7.26 1.54 19.18
N GLU A 270 -6.75 1.45 17.95
CA GLU A 270 -5.51 0.75 17.62
C GLU A 270 -4.29 1.39 18.31
N VAL A 271 -4.26 2.73 18.36
CA VAL A 271 -3.17 3.47 19.00
C VAL A 271 -3.27 3.32 20.52
N LEU A 272 -4.47 3.39 21.09
CA LEU A 272 -4.72 3.17 22.52
C LEU A 272 -4.31 1.75 22.94
N ASN A 273 -4.66 0.74 22.13
CA ASN A 273 -4.25 -0.63 22.36
C ASN A 273 -2.72 -0.77 22.36
N ASN A 274 -2.04 -0.27 21.33
CA ASN A 274 -0.58 -0.37 21.27
C ASN A 274 0.10 0.38 22.42
N LEU A 275 -0.43 1.55 22.79
CA LEU A 275 0.06 2.29 23.96
C LEU A 275 -0.17 1.50 25.25
N GLY A 276 -1.30 0.80 25.38
CA GLY A 276 -1.58 -0.07 26.53
C GLY A 276 -0.54 -1.19 26.69
N THR A 277 -0.19 -1.86 25.60
CA THR A 277 0.89 -2.87 25.59
C THR A 277 2.24 -2.26 25.98
N ILE A 278 2.53 -1.05 25.50
CA ILE A 278 3.78 -0.35 25.82
C ILE A 278 3.84 0.06 27.31
N GLU A 279 2.74 0.57 27.89
CA GLU A 279 2.71 0.94 29.32
C GLU A 279 2.90 -0.29 30.22
N ILE A 280 2.33 -1.45 29.87
CA ILE A 280 2.60 -2.72 30.57
C ILE A 280 4.08 -3.08 30.48
N GLY A 281 4.68 -3.00 29.29
CA GLY A 281 6.11 -3.27 29.10
C GLY A 281 7.02 -2.29 29.86
N LEU A 282 6.55 -1.08 30.16
CA LEU A 282 7.22 -0.09 31.00
C LEU A 282 6.93 -0.25 32.50
N GLY A 283 6.10 -1.23 32.90
CA GLY A 283 5.77 -1.56 34.28
C GLY A 283 4.50 -0.90 34.81
N ASP A 284 3.84 -0.03 34.05
CA ASP A 284 2.57 0.61 34.45
C ASP A 284 1.36 -0.22 33.96
N LYS A 285 1.17 -1.35 34.63
CA LYS A 285 0.09 -2.30 34.31
C LYS A 285 -1.30 -1.69 34.47
N ALA A 286 -1.50 -0.83 35.47
CA ALA A 286 -2.79 -0.19 35.72
C ALA A 286 -3.19 0.75 34.57
N ARG A 287 -2.24 1.55 34.08
CA ARG A 287 -2.48 2.41 32.93
C ARG A 287 -2.71 1.62 31.65
N GLY A 288 -1.97 0.52 31.45
CA GLY A 288 -2.19 -0.38 30.31
C GLY A 288 -3.62 -0.93 30.25
N VAL A 289 -4.14 -1.43 31.37
CA VAL A 289 -5.53 -1.90 31.51
C VAL A 289 -6.52 -0.78 31.15
N SER A 290 -6.34 0.42 31.70
CA SER A 290 -7.21 1.56 31.41
C SER A 290 -7.22 1.94 29.91
N LEU A 291 -6.08 1.81 29.24
CA LEU A 291 -5.98 2.09 27.80
C LEU A 291 -6.72 1.04 26.96
N PHE A 292 -6.61 -0.25 27.31
CA PHE A 292 -7.39 -1.30 26.63
C PHE A 292 -8.89 -1.11 26.83
N GLU A 293 -9.33 -0.76 28.04
CA GLU A 293 -10.73 -0.43 28.33
C GLU A 293 -11.23 0.70 27.43
N ARG A 294 -10.47 1.78 27.31
CA ARG A 294 -10.81 2.91 26.43
C ARG A 294 -10.90 2.48 24.97
N ALA A 295 -9.98 1.63 24.49
CA ALA A 295 -10.04 1.08 23.14
C ALA A 295 -11.31 0.26 22.91
N ILE A 296 -11.74 -0.55 23.89
CA ILE A 296 -12.97 -1.35 23.83
C ILE A 296 -14.22 -0.46 23.90
N VAL A 297 -14.22 0.60 24.70
CA VAL A 297 -15.35 1.57 24.73
C VAL A 297 -15.54 2.22 23.35
N LEU A 298 -14.45 2.61 22.69
CA LEU A 298 -14.51 3.21 21.36
C LEU A 298 -14.85 2.20 20.25
N ARG A 299 -14.41 0.95 20.41
CA ARG A 299 -14.71 -0.14 19.48
C ARG A 299 -14.98 -1.44 20.24
N PRO A 300 -16.26 -1.72 20.57
CA PRO A 300 -16.61 -2.90 21.38
C PRO A 300 -16.25 -4.24 20.75
N ASN A 301 -16.15 -4.33 19.42
CA ASN A 301 -15.72 -5.54 18.71
C ASN A 301 -14.19 -5.58 18.43
N TYR A 302 -13.38 -4.75 19.10
CA TYR A 302 -11.94 -4.77 18.90
C TYR A 302 -11.29 -5.97 19.61
N ALA A 303 -11.23 -7.11 18.91
CA ALA A 303 -10.73 -8.38 19.43
C ALA A 303 -9.37 -8.26 20.11
N LEU A 304 -8.37 -7.61 19.47
CA LEU A 304 -7.02 -7.52 20.02
C LEU A 304 -6.97 -6.77 21.36
N ALA A 305 -7.78 -5.72 21.54
CA ALA A 305 -7.86 -5.02 22.83
C ALA A 305 -8.51 -5.88 23.92
N ARG A 306 -9.49 -6.72 23.59
CA ARG A 306 -10.09 -7.68 24.52
C ARG A 306 -9.10 -8.77 24.93
N TYR A 307 -8.37 -9.32 23.98
CA TYR A 307 -7.28 -10.26 24.23
C TYR A 307 -6.24 -9.67 25.18
N ASN A 308 -5.73 -8.48 24.86
CA ASN A 308 -4.71 -7.82 25.68
C ASN A 308 -5.23 -7.46 27.09
N LEU A 309 -6.50 -7.06 27.20
CA LEU A 309 -7.14 -6.82 28.50
C LEU A 309 -7.26 -8.11 29.31
N ALA A 310 -7.60 -9.22 28.68
CA ALA A 310 -7.68 -10.52 29.32
C ALA A 310 -6.32 -10.95 29.87
N GLU A 311 -5.26 -10.91 29.05
CA GLU A 311 -3.88 -11.20 29.48
C GLU A 311 -3.45 -10.28 30.63
N ALA A 312 -3.71 -8.98 30.50
CA ALA A 312 -3.34 -8.02 31.54
C ALA A 312 -4.09 -8.28 32.85
N THR A 313 -5.34 -8.74 32.82
CA THR A 313 -6.13 -8.89 34.04
C THR A 313 -6.13 -10.30 34.63
N GLU A 314 -5.54 -11.28 33.95
CA GLU A 314 -5.65 -12.70 34.28
C GLU A 314 -5.31 -13.04 35.74
N THR A 315 -4.19 -12.51 36.25
CA THR A 315 -3.74 -12.79 37.62
C THR A 315 -4.46 -11.98 38.69
N THR A 316 -4.95 -10.79 38.35
CA THR A 316 -5.54 -9.83 39.31
C THR A 316 -7.06 -9.89 39.35
N ASN A 317 -7.69 -10.33 38.26
CA ASN A 317 -9.12 -10.46 38.09
C ASN A 317 -9.44 -11.57 37.07
N PRO A 318 -9.30 -12.86 37.46
CA PRO A 318 -9.48 -13.99 36.55
C PRO A 318 -10.90 -14.09 35.97
N LYS A 319 -11.91 -13.62 36.71
CA LYS A 319 -13.30 -13.58 36.23
C LYS A 319 -13.44 -12.65 35.03
N ARG A 320 -12.80 -11.49 35.09
CA ARG A 320 -12.79 -10.54 33.98
C ARG A 320 -12.03 -11.10 32.78
N ALA A 321 -10.84 -11.65 33.02
CA ALA A 321 -10.04 -12.24 31.95
C ALA A 321 -10.79 -13.34 31.21
N LEU A 322 -11.49 -14.22 31.93
CA LEU A 322 -12.35 -15.25 31.34
C LEU A 322 -13.42 -14.65 30.41
N SER A 323 -14.13 -13.62 30.85
CA SER A 323 -15.16 -12.96 30.04
C SER A 323 -14.60 -12.29 28.78
N GLU A 324 -13.43 -11.65 28.88
CA GLU A 324 -12.79 -10.98 27.76
C GLU A 324 -12.21 -11.98 26.74
N TYR A 325 -11.63 -13.10 27.21
CA TYR A 325 -11.20 -14.20 26.34
C TYR A 325 -12.36 -14.87 25.60
N GLU A 326 -13.50 -15.10 26.27
CA GLU A 326 -14.70 -15.65 25.63
C GLU A 326 -15.23 -14.70 24.56
N THR A 327 -15.26 -13.40 24.84
CA THR A 327 -15.69 -12.40 23.86
C THR A 327 -14.71 -12.28 22.69
N TYR A 328 -13.40 -12.34 22.95
CA TYR A 328 -12.38 -12.40 21.91
C TYR A 328 -12.65 -13.57 20.95
N LEU A 329 -12.83 -14.79 21.46
CA LEU A 329 -13.09 -15.97 20.63
C LEU A 329 -14.35 -15.82 19.79
N ALA A 330 -15.43 -15.28 20.37
CA ALA A 330 -16.68 -15.03 19.64
C ALA A 330 -16.51 -14.05 18.47
N ILE A 331 -15.53 -13.13 18.53
CA ILE A 331 -15.26 -12.17 17.46
C ILE A 331 -14.41 -12.79 16.35
N VAL A 332 -13.43 -13.64 16.70
CA VAL A 332 -12.40 -14.12 15.75
C VAL A 332 -12.60 -15.53 15.25
N GLU A 333 -13.64 -16.24 15.70
CA GLU A 333 -13.89 -17.62 15.28
C GLU A 333 -13.96 -17.74 13.75
N GLY A 334 -13.21 -18.70 13.20
CA GLY A 334 -13.14 -18.94 11.75
C GLY A 334 -12.21 -18.01 10.98
N ILE A 335 -11.50 -17.07 11.62
CA ILE A 335 -10.48 -16.24 10.97
C ILE A 335 -9.14 -16.99 10.95
N PRO A 336 -8.62 -17.42 9.78
CA PRO A 336 -7.39 -18.22 9.70
C PRO A 336 -6.16 -17.52 10.30
N ASP A 337 -6.04 -16.21 10.10
CA ASP A 337 -4.92 -15.39 10.58
C ASP A 337 -4.84 -15.32 12.13
N GLU A 338 -5.91 -15.70 12.82
CA GLU A 338 -6.02 -15.69 14.27
C GLU A 338 -5.82 -17.09 14.88
N ALA A 339 -5.53 -18.13 14.08
CA ALA A 339 -5.49 -19.53 14.51
C ALA A 339 -4.57 -19.77 15.72
N ASP A 340 -3.36 -19.21 15.70
CA ASP A 340 -2.39 -19.37 16.79
C ASP A 340 -2.88 -18.71 18.08
N ARG A 341 -3.43 -17.50 17.98
CA ARG A 341 -3.96 -16.76 19.14
C ARG A 341 -5.24 -17.42 19.67
N ILE A 342 -6.09 -17.94 18.80
CA ILE A 342 -7.27 -18.73 19.17
C ILE A 342 -6.87 -19.99 19.95
N ALA A 343 -5.85 -20.72 19.48
CA ALA A 343 -5.34 -21.90 20.17
C ALA A 343 -4.83 -21.53 21.58
N HIS A 344 -4.02 -20.46 21.68
CA HIS A 344 -3.54 -19.96 22.95
C HIS A 344 -4.68 -19.59 23.92
N VAL A 345 -5.67 -18.82 23.45
CA VAL A 345 -6.81 -18.40 24.30
C VAL A 345 -7.63 -19.59 24.78
N LYS A 346 -7.82 -20.62 23.96
CA LYS A 346 -8.52 -21.86 24.36
C LYS A 346 -7.80 -22.57 25.51
N GLU A 347 -6.47 -22.60 25.50
CA GLU A 347 -5.67 -23.16 26.60
C GLU A 347 -5.83 -22.34 27.89
N ARG A 348 -5.73 -21.00 27.80
CA ARG A 348 -5.93 -20.10 28.95
C ARG A 348 -7.32 -20.27 29.57
N LEU A 349 -8.36 -20.35 28.74
CA LEU A 349 -9.73 -20.56 29.21
C LEU A 349 -9.90 -21.89 29.96
N LYS A 350 -9.24 -22.96 29.51
CA LYS A 350 -9.25 -24.26 30.22
C LYS A 350 -8.60 -24.14 31.59
N ALA A 351 -7.48 -23.42 31.69
CA ALA A 351 -6.76 -23.20 32.94
C ALA A 351 -7.57 -22.33 33.93
N LEU A 352 -8.26 -21.29 33.46
CA LEU A 352 -9.05 -20.39 34.32
C LEU A 352 -10.37 -20.99 34.84
N LYS A 353 -10.84 -22.08 34.22
CA LYS A 353 -12.07 -22.80 34.60
C LYS A 353 -11.83 -23.98 35.55
N GLN A 354 -10.56 -24.34 35.77
CA GLN A 354 -10.11 -25.33 36.76
C GLN A 354 -9.82 -24.63 38.08
#